data_AF-A0A0Q9W756-F1
#
_entry.id   AF-A0A0Q9W756-F1
#
_cell.length_a   1.000
_cell.length_b   1.000
_cell.length_c   1.000
_cell.angle_alpha   90.00
_cell.angle_beta   90.00
_cell.angle_gamma   90.00
#
_symmetry.space_group_name_H-M   'P 1'
#
loop_
_entity.id
_entity.type
_entity.pdbx_description
1 polymer ?
#
loop_
_entity_poly.entity_id
_entity_poly.type
_entity_poly.pdbx_seq_one_letter_code
_entity_poly.pdbx_strand_id
1 'polypeptide(L)' 'MVEHGTTLDEVEGFFQVLYKRHNIGIILLDYPTAKRLNHVLDKCKKMLPIVVILPTKASIIPYMEEKDRQRRQRQRDAYM' A
#
# COMPACT_ATOMS: atom_id res chain seq x y z
N MET A 1 -9.59 -8.97 -6.53
CA MET A 1 -8.45 -9.17 -5.60
C MET A 1 -7.36 -9.87 -6.37
N VAL A 2 -6.09 -9.61 -6.06
CA VAL A 2 -4.99 -10.38 -6.66
C VAL A 2 -5.16 -11.84 -6.25
N GLU A 3 -5.12 -12.75 -7.21
CA GLU A 3 -5.31 -14.18 -6.95
C GLU A 3 -4.13 -14.74 -6.16
N HIS A 4 -4.40 -15.77 -5.35
CA HIS A 4 -3.37 -16.39 -4.51
C HIS A 4 -2.22 -17.02 -5.33
N GLY A 5 -2.48 -17.40 -6.57
CA GLY A 5 -1.47 -17.96 -7.47
C GLY A 5 -0.55 -16.91 -8.09
N THR A 6 -0.89 -15.62 -8.03
CA THR A 6 -0.05 -14.56 -8.59
C THR A 6 1.19 -14.36 -7.72
N THR A 7 2.36 -14.55 -8.31
CA THR A 7 3.66 -14.47 -7.64
C THR A 7 3.96 -13.04 -7.19
N LEU A 8 4.89 -12.88 -6.24
CA LEU A 8 5.29 -11.54 -5.80
C LEU A 8 5.92 -10.73 -6.95
N ASP A 9 6.78 -11.36 -7.75
CA ASP A 9 7.47 -10.73 -8.88
C ASP A 9 6.49 -10.19 -9.94
N GLU A 10 5.41 -10.93 -10.24
CA GLU A 10 4.36 -10.48 -11.16
C GLU A 10 3.63 -9.25 -10.64
N VAL A 11 3.27 -9.24 -9.35
CA VAL A 11 2.59 -8.10 -8.73
C VAL A 11 3.52 -6.87 -8.69
N GLU A 12 4.79 -7.07 -8.33
CA GLU A 12 5.79 -6.00 -8.33
C GLU A 12 6.03 -5.42 -9.71
N GLY A 13 6.22 -6.29 -10.71
CA GLY A 13 6.42 -5.91 -12.09
C GLY A 13 5.25 -5.08 -12.60
N PHE A 14 4.02 -5.55 -12.36
CA PHE A 14 2.81 -4.82 -12.73
C PHE A 14 2.72 -3.46 -12.03
N PHE A 15 2.93 -3.41 -10.71
CA PHE A 15 2.91 -2.17 -9.95
C PHE A 15 3.94 -1.16 -10.47
N GLN A 16 5.18 -1.60 -10.75
CA GLN A 16 6.23 -0.73 -11.27
C GLN A 16 5.88 -0.16 -12.65
N VAL A 17 5.25 -0.97 -13.52
CA VAL A 17 4.75 -0.48 -14.82
C VAL A 17 3.73 0.63 -14.61
N LEU A 18 2.77 0.46 -13.70
CA LEU A 18 1.78 1.50 -13.39
C LEU A 18 2.42 2.75 -12.77
N TYR A 19 3.32 2.58 -11.79
CA TYR A 19 3.95 3.68 -11.06
C TYR A 19 4.84 4.57 -11.95
N LYS A 20 5.34 4.04 -13.08
CA LYS A 20 6.16 4.80 -14.04
C LYS A 20 5.35 5.51 -15.13
N ARG A 21 4.04 5.24 -15.26
CA ARG A 21 3.19 5.82 -16.31
C ARG A 21 2.85 7.28 -16.00
N HIS A 22 3.11 8.16 -16.97
CA HIS A 22 2.86 9.60 -16.84
C HIS A 22 1.37 9.99 -16.81
N ASN A 23 0.49 9.11 -17.28
CA ASN A 23 -0.96 9.35 -17.37
C ASN A 23 -1.74 8.71 -16.20
N ILE A 24 -1.06 8.23 -15.16
CA ILE A 24 -1.70 7.68 -13.96
C ILE A 24 -1.52 8.69 -12.82
N GLY A 25 -2.63 9.16 -12.27
CA GLY A 25 -2.62 10.08 -11.12
C GLY A 25 -2.78 9.38 -9.78
N ILE A 26 -3.54 8.27 -9.73
CA ILE A 26 -3.86 7.55 -8.50
C ILE A 26 -3.79 6.04 -8.76
N ILE A 27 -3.18 5.31 -7.84
CA ILE A 27 -3.20 3.84 -7.78
C ILE A 27 -3.90 3.44 -6.48
N LEU A 28 -5.01 2.72 -6.62
CA LEU A 28 -5.73 2.13 -5.49
C LEU A 28 -5.23 0.70 -5.30
N LEU A 29 -4.74 0.38 -4.10
CA LEU A 29 -4.17 -0.91 -3.77
C LEU A 29 -4.89 -1.52 -2.58
N ASP A 30 -5.26 -2.79 -2.68
CA ASP A 30 -5.85 -3.47 -1.53
C ASP A 30 -4.81 -3.74 -0.43
N TYR A 31 -5.23 -3.73 0.82
CA TYR A 31 -4.35 -3.84 1.98
C TYR A 31 -3.50 -5.12 2.02
N PRO A 32 -4.05 -6.33 1.71
CA PRO A 32 -3.23 -7.53 1.56
C PRO A 32 -2.11 -7.38 0.53
N THR A 33 -2.42 -6.87 -0.67
CA THR A 33 -1.41 -6.64 -1.71
C THR A 33 -0.40 -5.58 -1.29
N ALA A 34 -0.83 -4.51 -0.63
CA ALA A 34 0.06 -3.47 -0.10
C ALA A 34 1.06 -4.02 0.92
N LYS A 35 0.65 -4.96 1.78
CA LYS A 35 1.58 -5.63 2.71
C LYS A 35 2.64 -6.43 1.97
N ARG A 36 2.26 -7.14 0.89
CA ARG A 36 3.23 -7.88 0.04
C ARG A 36 4.24 -6.93 -0.61
N LEU A 37 3.78 -5.75 -1.03
CA LEU A 37 4.59 -4.74 -1.71
C LEU A 37 5.27 -3.73 -0.78
N ASN A 38 5.29 -3.93 0.55
CA ASN A 38 5.72 -2.89 1.50
C ASN A 38 7.12 -2.32 1.16
N HIS A 39 8.07 -3.19 0.82
CA HIS A 39 9.44 -2.80 0.46
C HIS A 39 9.53 -2.02 -0.87
N VAL A 40 8.58 -2.21 -1.79
CA VAL A 40 8.47 -1.42 -3.03
C VAL A 40 7.84 -0.07 -2.72
N LEU A 41 6.79 -0.05 -1.91
CA LEU A 41 6.09 1.16 -1.50
C LEU A 41 7.01 2.11 -0.71
N ASP A 42 7.89 1.58 0.14
CA ASP A 42 8.88 2.36 0.89
C ASP A 42 9.84 3.15 -0.03
N LYS A 43 10.08 2.66 -1.25
CA LYS A 43 10.92 3.29 -2.28
C LYS A 43 10.16 4.31 -3.14
N CYS A 44 8.84 4.37 -3.05
CA CYS A 44 8.02 5.28 -3.84
C CYS A 44 8.06 6.69 -3.24
N LYS A 45 8.87 7.59 -3.82
CA LYS A 45 9.07 8.97 -3.35
C LYS A 45 8.54 10.05 -4.31
N LYS A 46 7.96 9.67 -5.45
CA LYS A 46 7.38 10.64 -6.39
C LYS A 46 6.07 11.21 -5.85
N MET A 47 5.76 12.45 -6.23
CA MET A 47 4.44 13.04 -5.94
C MET A 47 3.30 12.33 -6.68
N LEU A 48 3.53 11.86 -7.90
CA LEU A 48 2.54 11.12 -8.69
C LEU A 48 3.15 9.82 -9.26
N PRO A 49 2.34 8.75 -9.37
CA PRO A 49 0.95 8.64 -8.89
C PRO A 49 0.83 8.53 -7.36
N ILE A 50 -0.28 9.03 -6.79
CA ILE A 50 -0.62 8.83 -5.38
C ILE A 50 -1.06 7.38 -5.16
N VAL A 51 -0.47 6.70 -4.19
CA VAL A 51 -0.85 5.33 -3.83
C VAL A 51 -1.76 5.36 -2.60
N VAL A 52 -2.98 4.83 -2.75
CA VAL A 52 -3.96 4.76 -1.66
C VAL A 52 -4.22 3.29 -1.30
N ILE A 53 -4.00 2.96 -0.03
CA ILE A 53 -4.21 1.60 0.48
C ILE A 53 -5.61 1.47 1.08
N LEU A 54 -6.40 0.55 0.52
CA LEU A 54 -7.79 0.32 0.88
C LEU A 54 -7.99 -1.08 1.49
N PRO A 55 -8.79 -1.22 2.55
CA PRO A 55 -9.15 -2.54 3.05
C PRO A 55 -10.10 -3.26 2.10
N THR A 56 -10.06 -4.58 2.15
CA THR A 56 -11.09 -5.48 1.59
C THR A 56 -12.05 -5.91 2.68
N LYS A 57 -13.18 -6.54 2.32
CA LYS A 57 -14.13 -7.11 3.29
C LYS A 57 -13.44 -8.01 4.33
N ALA A 58 -12.50 -8.85 3.89
CA ALA A 58 -11.78 -9.77 4.77
C ALA A 58 -10.67 -9.10 5.60
N SER A 59 -10.24 -7.88 5.22
CA SER A 59 -9.09 -7.21 5.82
C SER A 59 -9.43 -5.88 6.51
N ILE A 60 -10.72 -5.58 6.69
CA ILE A 60 -11.17 -4.34 7.34
C ILE A 60 -10.69 -4.22 8.79
N ILE A 61 -10.85 -5.28 9.58
CA ILE A 61 -10.43 -5.33 10.98
C ILE A 61 -8.91 -5.14 11.12
N PRO A 62 -8.05 -5.97 10.49
CA PRO A 62 -6.60 -5.82 10.61
C PRO A 62 -6.05 -4.53 9.97
N TYR A 63 -6.80 -3.90 9.07
CA TYR A 63 -6.47 -2.58 8.54
C TYR A 63 -6.72 -1.48 9.58
N MET A 64 -7.86 -1.52 10.28
CA MET A 64 -8.21 -0.55 11.31
C MET A 64 -7.26 -0.63 12.51
N GLU A 65 -6.95 -1.84 12.99
CA GLU A 65 -6.03 -2.05 14.11
C GLU A 65 -4.63 -1.47 13.81
N GLU A 66 -4.12 -1.71 12.60
CA GLU A 66 -2.84 -1.16 12.16
C GLU A 66 -2.87 0.37 12.10
N LYS A 67 -3.95 0.95 11.57
CA LYS A 67 -4.10 2.41 11.53
C LYS A 67 -4.13 3.02 12.93
N ASP A 68 -4.82 2.40 13.87
CA ASP A 68 -4.88 2.89 15.25
C ASP A 68 -3.54 2.71 15.98
N ARG A 69 -2.80 1.64 15.69
CA ARG A 69 -1.41 1.48 16.14
C ARG A 69 -0.51 2.62 15.63
N GLN A 70 -0.56 2.93 14.33
CA GLN A 70 0.23 4.02 13.73
C GLN A 70 -0.18 5.40 14.23
N ARG A 71 -1.47 5.61 14.53
CA ARG A 71 -1.96 6.85 15.17
C ARG A 71 -1.36 7.02 16.56
N ARG A 72 -1.41 5.97 17.39
CA ARG A 72 -0.81 5.99 18.73
C ARG A 72 0.71 6.21 18.69
N GLN A 73 1.41 5.60 17.73
CA GLN A 73 2.85 5.81 17.57
C GLN A 73 3.16 7.28 17.24
N ARG A 74 2.48 7.85 16.24
CA ARG A 74 2.66 9.26 15.85
C ARG A 74 2.34 10.23 16.98
N GLN A 75 1.33 9.93 17.80
CA GLN A 75 1.04 10.72 18.99
C GLN A 75 2.22 10.69 19.97
N ARG A 76 2.78 9.51 20.24
CA ARG A 76 3.97 9.40 21.11
C ARG A 76 5.16 10.19 20.57
N ASP A 77 5.44 10.07 19.27
CA ASP A 77 6.57 10.75 18.62
C ASP A 77 6.41 12.28 18.62
N ALA A 78 5.18 12.81 18.70
CA ALA A 78 4.91 14.25 18.74
C ALA A 78 5.10 14.88 20.13
N TYR A 79 5.16 14.07 21.19
CA TYR A 79 5.37 14.52 22.58
C TYR A 79 6.77 14.18 23.12
N MET A 80 7.68 13.66 22.27
CA MET A 80 9.11 13.50 22.55
C MET A 80 9.91 14.55 21.79
#